data_AF-A0A377PZL3-F1
#
_entry.id   AF-A0A377PZL3-F1
#
_cell.length_a   1.000
_cell.length_b   1.000
_cell.length_c   1.000
_cell.angle_alpha   90.00
_cell.angle_beta   90.00
_cell.angle_gamma   90.00
#
_symmetry.space_group_name_H-M   'P 1'
#
loop_
_entity.id
_entity.type
_entity.pdbx_description
1 polymer ?
#
loop_
_entity_poly.entity_id
_entity_poly.type
_entity_poly.pdbx_seq_one_letter_code
_entity_poly.pdbx_strand_id
1 'polypeptide(L)' 'MDIEGAELEALKGAENTIKKYKPKLALSIYHRREDMLSIPKYLQSLNCGYRFYLRNFWWFSVDIVLYAIPTHKHKDIR' A
#
# COMPACT_ATOMS: atom_id res chain seq x y z
N MET A 1 2.97 -6.86 2.17
CA MET A 1 4.29 -6.72 1.54
C MET A 1 5.17 -6.13 2.59
N ASP A 2 6.25 -6.83 2.87
CA ASP A 2 7.18 -6.59 3.95
C ASP A 2 8.55 -6.93 3.37
N ILE A 3 9.33 -5.91 3.03
CA ILE A 3 10.58 -6.05 2.29
C ILE A 3 11.66 -5.12 2.84
N GLU A 4 11.64 -4.90 4.15
CA GLU A 4 12.73 -4.28 4.90
C GLU A 4 13.14 -2.89 4.34
N GLY A 5 12.16 -2.04 4.01
CA GLY A 5 12.38 -0.66 3.58
C GLY A 5 12.45 -0.44 2.06
N ALA A 6 12.27 -1.49 1.27
CA ALA A 6 12.18 -1.41 -0.20
C ALA A 6 10.74 -1.23 -0.72
N GLU A 7 9.74 -1.04 0.15
CA GLU A 7 8.32 -1.03 -0.20
C GLU A 7 7.98 -0.02 -1.30
N LEU A 8 8.46 1.22 -1.19
CA LEU A 8 8.20 2.25 -2.19
C LEU A 8 8.79 1.89 -3.57
N GLU A 9 10.01 1.34 -3.61
CA GLU A 9 10.65 0.96 -4.87
C GLU A 9 9.97 -0.27 -5.51
N ALA A 10 9.53 -1.23 -4.69
CA ALA A 10 8.72 -2.35 -5.19
C ALA A 10 7.36 -1.88 -5.75
N LEU A 11 6.71 -0.90 -5.10
CA LEU A 11 5.48 -0.30 -5.62
C LEU A 11 5.72 0.41 -6.97
N LYS A 12 6.83 1.14 -7.11
CA LYS A 12 7.22 1.77 -8.40
C LYS A 12 7.47 0.73 -9.48
N GLY A 13 8.20 -0.35 -9.18
CA GLY A 13 8.41 -1.45 -10.11
C GLY A 13 7.10 -2.15 -10.51
N ALA A 14 6.10 -2.16 -9.63
CA ALA A 14 4.79 -2.75 -9.86
C ALA A 14 3.74 -1.77 -10.41
N GLU A 15 4.09 -0.54 -10.79
CA GLU A 15 3.14 0.53 -11.12
C GLU A 15 2.08 0.11 -12.16
N ASN A 16 2.52 -0.50 -13.27
CA ASN A 16 1.63 -0.94 -14.35
C ASN A 16 0.64 -2.01 -13.87
N THR A 17 1.10 -2.93 -13.01
CA THR A 17 0.27 -3.99 -12.41
C THR A 17 -0.76 -3.37 -11.47
N ILE A 18 -0.34 -2.42 -10.63
CA ILE A 18 -1.23 -1.71 -9.69
C ILE A 18 -2.30 -0.93 -10.44
N LYS A 19 -1.92 -0.17 -11.47
CA LYS A 19 -2.87 0.60 -12.29
C LYS A 19 -3.87 -0.30 -13.03
N LYS A 20 -3.41 -1.42 -13.59
CA LYS A 20 -4.25 -2.36 -14.36
C LYS A 20 -5.24 -3.12 -13.47
N TYR A 21 -4.75 -3.71 -12.39
CA TYR A 21 -5.53 -4.64 -11.59
C TYR A 21 -6.12 -4.03 -10.31
N LYS A 22 -5.64 -2.85 -9.88
CA LYS A 22 -6.09 -2.16 -8.66
C LYS A 22 -6.18 -3.12 -7.46
N PRO A 23 -5.14 -3.90 -7.16
CA PRO A 23 -5.21 -4.92 -6.12
C PRO A 23 -5.44 -4.32 -4.74
N LYS A 24 -6.04 -5.08 -3.81
CA LYS A 24 -5.97 -4.72 -2.39
C LYS A 24 -4.53 -4.87 -1.93
N LEU A 25 -3.99 -3.86 -1.25
CA LEU A 25 -2.61 -3.88 -0.74
C LEU A 25 -2.63 -3.89 0.78
N ALA A 26 -1.70 -4.64 1.37
CA ALA A 26 -1.34 -4.59 2.78
C ALA A 26 0.18 -4.40 2.83
N LEU A 27 0.65 -3.31 3.43
CA LEU A 27 2.04 -2.85 3.33
C LEU A 27 2.59 -2.56 4.72
N SER A 28 3.76 -3.12 5.05
CA SER A 28 4.53 -2.73 6.23
C SER A 28 5.10 -1.33 5.99
N ILE A 29 4.85 -0.39 6.90
CA ILE A 29 5.28 1.02 6.75
C ILE A 29 6.13 1.52 7.93
N TYR A 30 6.76 0.58 8.65
CA TYR A 30 7.57 0.88 9.83
C TYR A 30 9.09 0.80 9.58
N HIS A 31 9.53 0.23 8.46
CA HIS A 31 10.96 0.06 8.16
C HIS A 31 11.69 1.39 7.97
N ARG A 32 11.00 2.39 7.40
CA ARG A 32 11.53 3.75 7.26
C ARG A 32 10.51 4.76 7.77
N ARG A 33 10.99 5.80 8.45
CA ARG A 33 10.12 6.86 8.98
C ARG A 33 9.34 7.56 7.86
N GLU A 34 9.95 7.66 6.68
CA GLU A 34 9.35 8.34 5.53
C GLU A 34 8.21 7.54 4.89
N ASP A 35 8.18 6.21 5.06
CA ASP A 35 7.22 5.31 4.41
C ASP A 35 5.78 5.58 4.84
N MET A 36 5.58 6.06 6.07
CA MET A 36 4.26 6.47 6.56
C MET A 36 3.62 7.58 5.72
N LEU A 37 4.43 8.40 5.03
CA LEU A 37 3.95 9.51 4.20
C LEU A 37 4.17 9.25 2.71
N SER A 38 5.32 8.71 2.34
CA SER A 38 5.73 8.53 0.94
C SER A 38 4.86 7.49 0.22
N ILE A 39 4.54 6.37 0.88
CA ILE A 39 3.77 5.28 0.28
C ILE A 39 2.32 5.68 0.00
N PRO A 40 1.54 6.23 0.96
CA PRO A 40 0.20 6.72 0.67
C PRO A 40 0.19 7.78 -0.42
N LYS A 41 1.16 8.72 -0.39
CA LYS A 41 1.28 9.80 -1.38
C LYS A 41 1.54 9.24 -2.79
N TYR A 42 2.44 8.28 -2.92
CA TYR A 42 2.71 7.62 -4.19
C TYR A 42 1.47 6.88 -4.70
N LEU A 43 0.85 6.03 -3.88
CA LEU A 43 -0.37 5.30 -4.27
C LEU A 43 -1.53 6.23 -4.67
N GLN A 44 -1.65 7.40 -4.02
CA GLN A 44 -2.62 8.42 -4.38
C GLN A 44 -2.31 9.04 -5.75
N SER A 45 -1.04 9.31 -6.06
CA SER A 45 -0.63 9.83 -7.38
C SER A 45 -0.92 8.89 -8.54
N LEU A 46 -1.07 7.58 -8.28
CA LEU A 46 -1.48 6.61 -9.30
C LEU A 46 -2.95 6.75 -9.71
N ASN A 47 -3.73 7.58 -9.01
CA ASN A 47 -5.14 7.84 -9.26
C ASN A 47 -6.00 6.57 -9.38
N CYS A 48 -5.68 5.55 -8.57
CA CYS A 48 -6.35 4.25 -8.59
C CYS A 48 -7.60 4.19 -7.68
N GLY A 49 -7.94 5.28 -7.00
CA GLY A 49 -9.09 5.35 -6.10
C GLY A 49 -8.91 4.52 -4.82
N TYR A 50 -7.70 4.49 -4.23
CA TYR A 50 -7.48 3.78 -2.98
C TYR A 50 -8.06 4.54 -1.77
N ARG A 51 -8.68 3.78 -0.87
CA ARG A 51 -8.95 4.18 0.51
C ARG A 51 -7.91 3.55 1.42
N PHE A 52 -7.32 4.36 2.30
CA PHE A 52 -6.25 3.94 3.18
C PHE A 52 -6.76 3.67 4.59
N TYR A 53 -6.27 2.60 5.21
CA TYR A 53 -6.56 2.23 6.59
C TYR A 53 -5.26 1.83 7.27
N LEU A 54 -5.05 2.30 8.49
CA LEU A 54 -3.89 1.91 9.31
C LEU A 54 -4.33 0.92 10.37
N ARG A 55 -3.52 -0.11 10.57
CA ARG A 55 -3.64 -1.00 11.71
C ARG A 55 -2.28 -1.14 12.37
N ASN A 56 -2.26 -0.98 13.68
CA ASN A 56 -1.11 -1.32 14.51
C ASN A 56 -1.45 -2.61 15.26
N PHE A 57 -0.53 -3.58 15.24
CA PHE A 57 -0.72 -4.88 15.89
C PHE A 57 -0.02 -5.00 17.24
N TRP A 58 0.85 -4.07 17.62
CA TRP A 58 1.62 -4.11 18.88
C TRP A 58 1.81 -2.74 19.53
N TRP A 59 2.24 -2.74 20.79
CA TRP A 59 2.54 -1.53 21.56
C TRP A 59 3.72 -0.74 20.99
N PHE A 60 4.59 -1.39 20.20
CA PHE A 60 5.75 -0.77 19.56
C PHE A 60 5.47 -0.50 18.08
N SER A 61 6.18 0.48 17.51
CA SER A 61 6.00 0.95 16.13
C SER A 61 6.40 -0.05 15.04
N VAL A 62 6.80 -1.27 15.40
CA VAL A 62 7.35 -2.30 14.50
C VAL A 62 6.29 -3.12 13.76
N ASP A 63 4.99 -2.88 13.99
CA ASP A 63 3.91 -3.62 13.33
C ASP A 63 2.80 -2.72 12.80
N ILE A 64 3.17 -1.60 12.18
CA ILE A 64 2.22 -0.71 11.50
C ILE A 64 2.02 -1.16 10.05
N VAL A 65 0.79 -1.57 9.75
CA VAL A 65 0.36 -1.99 8.41
C VAL A 65 -0.59 -0.96 7.80
N LEU A 66 -0.28 -0.53 6.59
CA LEU A 66 -1.15 0.26 5.72
C LEU A 66 -1.93 -0.67 4.79
N TYR A 67 -3.25 -0.64 4.88
CA TYR A 67 -4.14 -1.23 3.90
C TYR A 67 -4.57 -0.18 2.88
N ALA A 68 -4.40 -0.47 1.58
CA ALA A 68 -4.94 0.32 0.49
C ALA A 68 -6.01 -0.49 -0.25
N ILE A 69 -7.27 -0.06 -0.15
CA ILE A 69 -8.44 -0.76 -0.70
C ILE A 69 -9.03 0.07 -1.86
N PRO A 70 -9.10 -0.46 -3.09
CA PRO A 70 -9.66 0.28 -4.23
C PRO A 70 -11.17 0.51 -4.03
N THR A 71 -11.68 1.69 -4.42
CA THR A 71 -13.11 2.05 -4.30
C THR A 71 -14.00 1.33 -5.31
N HIS A 72 -13.45 0.90 -6.44
CA HIS A 72 -14.19 0.18 -7.48
C HIS A 72 -13.72 -1.27 -7.53
N LYS A 73 -14.63 -2.21 -7.26
CA LYS A 73 -14.36 -3.63 -7.46
C LYS A 73 -14.20 -3.88 -8.96
N HIS A 74 -13.11 -4.55 -9.36
CA HIS A 74 -13.19 -5.36 -10.58
C HIS A 74 -14.32 -6.36 -10.37
N LYS A 75 -15.21 -6.50 -11.35
CA LYS A 75 -16.25 -7.54 -11.31
C LYS A 75 -15.52 -8.86 -11.14
N ASP A 76 -15.69 -9.50 -9.99
CA ASP A 76 -15.22 -10.86 -9.75
C ASP A 76 -15.82 -11.72 -10.88
N ILE A 77 -14.97 -12.13 -11.84
CA ILE A 77 -15.36 -13.15 -12.81
C ILE A 77 -15.46 -14.43 -11.99
N ARG A 78 -16.70 -14.78 -11.64
CA ARG A 78 -17.05 -16.07 -11.04
C ARG A 78 -16.78 -17.20 -12.03
#